data_AF-M1LA08-F1
#
_entry.id   AF-M1LA08-F1
#
_cell.length_a   1.000
_cell.length_b   1.000
_cell.length_c   1.000
_cell.angle_alpha   90.00
_cell.angle_beta   90.00
_cell.angle_gamma   90.00
#
_symmetry.space_group_name_H-M   'P 1'
#
loop_
_entity.id
_entity.type
_entity.pdbx_description
1 polymer ?
#
loop_
_entity_poly.entity_id
_entity_poly.type
_entity_poly.pdbx_seq_one_letter_code
_entity_poly.pdbx_strand_id
1 'polypeptide(L)'
;MDLNIIGRNVEITTAMNEYISKKLSNTLLRIDSELYASVSVYIEHSQHNIEINIRHINRTILHCKSSDTNLYDAVDSLAEKVNRQLVKLKEKEQEKFF
;
A
#
# COMPACT_ATOMS: atom_id res chain seq x y z
N MET A 1 -6.13 11.35 -4.56
CA MET A 1 -5.80 9.97 -4.16
C MET A 1 -7.06 9.24 -3.75
N ASP A 2 -7.30 8.09 -4.35
CA ASP A 2 -8.40 7.19 -4.03
C ASP A 2 -7.80 5.88 -3.48
N LEU A 3 -8.11 5.57 -2.22
CA LEU A 3 -7.60 4.39 -1.52
C LEU A 3 -8.76 3.44 -1.21
N ASN A 4 -8.83 2.35 -1.96
CA ASN A 4 -9.84 1.32 -1.77
C ASN A 4 -9.28 0.17 -0.94
N ILE A 5 -9.92 -0.17 0.19
CA ILE A 5 -9.49 -1.25 1.09
C ILE A 5 -10.53 -2.37 1.04
N ILE A 6 -10.07 -3.57 0.68
CA ILE A 6 -10.91 -4.75 0.49
C ILE A 6 -10.41 -5.88 1.40
N GLY A 7 -11.30 -6.48 2.16
CA GLY A 7 -11.03 -7.74 2.87
C GLY A 7 -11.43 -8.95 2.02
N ARG A 8 -10.54 -9.94 1.86
CA ARG A 8 -10.90 -11.25 1.26
C ARG A 8 -11.12 -12.25 2.38
N ASN A 9 -12.38 -12.62 2.61
CA ASN A 9 -12.79 -13.48 3.72
C ASN A 9 -12.38 -12.94 5.11
N VAL A 10 -12.16 -11.62 5.20
CA VAL A 10 -11.85 -10.89 6.42
C VAL A 10 -12.77 -9.68 6.46
N GLU A 11 -13.50 -9.53 7.55
CA GLU A 11 -14.28 -8.32 7.79
C GLU A 11 -13.35 -7.18 8.20
N ILE A 12 -13.39 -6.08 7.46
CA ILE A 12 -12.60 -4.89 7.76
C ILE A 12 -13.39 -4.04 8.73
N THR A 13 -12.96 -4.02 10.00
CA THR A 13 -13.53 -3.11 11.00
C THR A 13 -13.17 -1.67 10.71
N THR A 14 -13.93 -0.72 11.26
CA THR A 14 -13.65 0.72 11.13
C THR A 14 -12.24 1.07 11.61
N ALA A 15 -11.81 0.52 12.75
CA ALA A 15 -10.47 0.78 13.30
C ALA A 15 -9.35 0.26 12.38
N MET A 16 -9.54 -0.91 11.75
CA MET A 16 -8.58 -1.44 10.76
C MET A 16 -8.53 -0.54 9.53
N ASN A 17 -9.69 -0.12 9.01
CA ASN A 17 -9.76 0.78 7.86
C ASN A 17 -9.02 2.09 8.13
N GLU A 18 -9.33 2.75 9.25
CA GLU A 18 -8.68 3.99 9.67
C GLU A 18 -7.17 3.84 9.83
N TYR A 19 -6.71 2.75 10.44
CA TYR A 19 -5.28 2.49 10.61
C TYR A 19 -4.56 2.32 9.27
N ILE A 20 -5.06 1.42 8.42
CA ILE A 20 -4.51 1.13 7.10
C ILE A 20 -4.51 2.41 6.26
N SER A 21 -5.63 3.13 6.24
CA SER A 21 -5.80 4.37 5.50
C SER A 21 -4.81 5.43 5.97
N LYS A 22 -4.69 5.68 7.27
CA LYS A 22 -3.77 6.66 7.84
C LYS A 22 -2.32 6.32 7.54
N LYS A 23 -1.91 5.05 7.71
CA LYS A 23 -0.51 4.63 7.50
C LYS A 23 -0.11 4.74 6.04
N LEU A 24 -0.93 4.24 5.13
CA LEU A 24 -0.62 4.23 3.69
C LEU A 24 -0.76 5.62 3.06
N SER A 25 -1.80 6.39 3.43
CA SER A 25 -2.01 7.74 2.89
C SER A 25 -0.84 8.68 3.21
N ASN A 26 -0.28 8.60 4.42
CA ASN A 26 0.90 9.39 4.79
C ASN A 26 2.12 9.10 3.90
N THR A 27 2.29 7.85 3.47
CA THR A 27 3.37 7.45 2.57
C THR A 27 3.09 7.89 1.13
N LEU A 28 1.85 7.73 0.66
CA LEU A 28 1.46 8.01 -0.72
C LEU A 28 1.39 9.51 -1.04
N LEU A 29 0.86 10.33 -0.12
CA LEU A 29 0.70 11.78 -0.32
C LEU A 29 2.02 12.54 -0.50
N ARG A 30 3.14 11.98 -0.01
CA ARG A 30 4.48 12.58 -0.21
C ARG A 30 4.97 12.47 -1.67
N ILE A 31 4.36 11.59 -2.44
CA ILE A 31 4.84 11.22 -3.76
C ILE A 31 4.04 11.96 -4.82
N ASP A 32 2.73 11.69 -4.90
CA ASP A 32 1.86 12.20 -5.96
C ASP A 32 0.39 12.12 -5.51
N SER A 33 -0.39 13.14 -5.84
CA SER A 33 -1.82 13.25 -5.55
C SER A 33 -2.73 12.46 -6.49
N GLU A 34 -2.26 12.11 -7.70
CA GLU A 34 -3.05 11.47 -8.77
C GLU A 34 -2.94 9.92 -8.80
N LEU A 35 -2.54 9.32 -7.68
CA LEU A 35 -2.44 7.87 -7.56
C LEU A 35 -3.77 7.22 -7.14
N TYR A 36 -4.06 6.08 -7.76
CA TYR A 36 -5.11 5.15 -7.35
C TYR A 36 -4.46 3.96 -6.64
N ALA A 37 -4.89 3.67 -5.42
CA ALA A 37 -4.35 2.57 -4.65
C ALA A 37 -5.46 1.60 -4.22
N SER A 38 -5.23 0.32 -4.40
CA SER A 38 -6.12 -0.75 -3.92
C SER A 38 -5.37 -1.66 -2.97
N VAL A 39 -5.94 -1.83 -1.79
CA VAL A 39 -5.40 -2.65 -0.70
C VAL A 39 -6.28 -3.89 -0.55
N SER A 40 -5.65 -5.07 -0.48
CA SER A 40 -6.30 -6.33 -0.17
C SER A 40 -5.75 -6.89 1.14
N VAL A 41 -6.62 -7.21 2.09
CA VAL A 41 -6.27 -7.86 3.36
C VAL A 41 -6.88 -9.26 3.40
N TYR A 42 -6.10 -10.27 3.79
CA TYR A 42 -6.56 -11.65 3.92
C TYR A 42 -5.74 -12.42 4.94
N ILE A 43 -6.27 -13.55 5.43
CA ILE A 43 -5.55 -14.42 6.36
C ILE A 43 -5.21 -15.73 5.63
N GLU A 44 -3.97 -16.16 5.72
CA GLU A 44 -3.47 -17.41 5.14
C GLU A 44 -2.42 -18.00 6.07
N HIS A 45 -2.51 -19.30 6.40
CA HIS A 45 -1.59 -19.99 7.31
C HIS A 45 -1.34 -19.24 8.64
N SER A 46 -2.41 -18.72 9.26
CA SER A 46 -2.35 -17.92 10.49
C SER A 46 -1.52 -16.63 10.39
N GLN A 47 -1.28 -16.13 9.17
CA GLN A 47 -0.66 -14.82 8.92
C GLN A 47 -1.67 -13.85 8.31
N HIS A 48 -1.66 -12.63 8.81
CA HIS A 48 -2.31 -11.48 8.20
C HIS A 48 -1.49 -11.04 7.01
N ASN A 49 -2.03 -11.23 5.82
CA ASN A 49 -1.45 -10.81 4.56
C ASN A 49 -2.10 -9.49 4.13
N ILE A 50 -1.28 -8.53 3.74
CA ILE A 50 -1.72 -7.27 3.17
C ILE A 50 -0.96 -6.99 1.88
N GLU A 51 -1.71 -6.61 0.85
CA GLU A 51 -1.22 -6.34 -0.48
C GLU A 51 -1.72 -4.98 -0.93
N ILE A 52 -0.87 -4.20 -1.60
CA ILE A 52 -1.25 -2.92 -2.22
C ILE A 52 -0.83 -2.90 -3.68
N ASN A 53 -1.76 -2.45 -4.52
CA ASN A 53 -1.55 -2.18 -5.93
C ASN A 53 -1.73 -0.68 -6.16
N ILE A 54 -0.68 -0.01 -6.64
CA ILE A 54 -0.71 1.42 -6.97
C ILE A 54 -0.67 1.57 -8.49
N ARG A 55 -1.61 2.36 -9.00
CA ARG A 55 -1.78 2.66 -10.42
C ARG A 55 -1.64 4.16 -10.66
N HIS A 56 -0.90 4.48 -11.71
CA HIS A 56 -0.80 5.82 -12.27
C HIS A 56 -1.28 5.73 -13.73
N ILE A 57 -2.28 6.53 -14.11
CA ILE A 57 -2.84 6.63 -15.47
C ILE A 57 -3.06 5.25 -16.12
N ASN A 58 -3.92 4.42 -15.51
CA ASN A 58 -4.29 3.07 -15.99
C ASN A 58 -3.16 2.03 -16.10
N ARG A 59 -1.95 2.33 -15.64
CA ARG A 59 -0.85 1.35 -15.56
C ARG A 59 -0.51 1.07 -14.09
N THR A 60 -0.43 -0.20 -13.73
CA THR A 60 0.13 -0.59 -12.42
C THR A 60 1.62 -0.27 -12.42
N ILE A 61 2.03 0.60 -11.51
CA ILE A 61 3.43 1.03 -11.35
C ILE A 61 4.09 0.35 -10.16
N LEU A 62 3.30 -0.05 -9.16
CA LEU A 62 3.81 -0.69 -7.96
C LEU A 62 2.84 -1.74 -7.44
N HIS A 63 3.42 -2.87 -7.06
CA HIS A 63 2.76 -3.89 -6.27
C HIS A 63 3.67 -4.24 -5.09
N CYS A 64 3.10 -4.25 -3.88
CA CYS A 64 3.82 -4.62 -2.67
C CYS A 64 2.95 -5.53 -1.81
N LYS A 65 3.58 -6.52 -1.19
CA LYS A 65 2.93 -7.43 -0.22
C LYS A 65 3.74 -7.50 1.06
N SER A 66 3.04 -7.63 2.17
CA SER A 66 3.61 -8.00 3.46
C SER A 66 2.72 -9.00 4.17
N SER A 67 3.31 -9.80 5.04
CA SER A 67 2.59 -10.69 5.92
C SER A 67 3.23 -10.67 7.31
N ASP A 68 2.41 -10.87 8.33
CA ASP A 68 2.85 -10.98 9.72
C ASP A 68 1.79 -11.74 10.54
N THR A 69 2.11 -12.20 11.75
CA THR A 69 1.13 -12.76 12.69
C THR A 69 0.24 -11.67 13.30
N ASN A 70 0.64 -10.40 13.18
CA ASN A 70 -0.14 -9.23 13.56
C ASN A 70 -0.40 -8.31 12.36
N LEU A 71 -1.68 -8.01 12.10
CA LEU A 71 -2.07 -7.12 10.99
C LEU A 71 -1.36 -5.76 11.03
N TYR A 72 -1.22 -5.16 12.21
CA TYR A 72 -0.64 -3.81 12.33
C TYR A 72 0.84 -3.81 11.94
N ASP A 73 1.58 -4.87 12.31
CA ASP A 73 2.98 -5.06 11.94
C ASP A 73 3.13 -5.36 10.43
N ALA A 74 2.18 -6.12 9.86
CA ALA A 74 2.11 -6.35 8.41
C ALA A 74 1.87 -5.03 7.64
N VAL A 75 1.00 -4.16 8.14
CA VAL A 75 0.70 -2.83 7.56
C VAL A 75 1.92 -1.91 7.63
N ASP A 76 2.61 -1.90 8.76
CA ASP A 76 3.81 -1.08 8.95
C ASP A 76 4.93 -1.51 8.02
N SER A 77 5.17 -2.82 7.93
CA SER A 77 6.12 -3.41 7.00
C SER A 77 5.75 -3.13 5.54
N LEU A 78 4.45 -3.13 5.20
CA LEU A 78 3.97 -2.77 3.87
C LEU A 78 4.24 -1.30 3.56
N ALA A 79 3.93 -0.40 4.49
CA ALA A 79 4.14 1.03 4.31
C ALA A 79 5.62 1.36 4.08
N GLU A 80 6.54 0.68 4.78
CA GLU A 80 7.97 0.84 4.56
C GLU A 80 8.40 0.35 3.16
N LYS A 81 7.93 -0.83 2.73
CA LYS A 81 8.22 -1.35 1.38
C LYS A 81 7.71 -0.40 0.29
N VAL A 82 6.48 0.10 0.44
CA VAL A 82 5.89 1.08 -0.48
C VAL A 82 6.76 2.33 -0.54
N ASN A 83 7.14 2.90 0.61
CA ASN A 83 7.98 4.10 0.67
C ASN A 83 9.29 3.91 -0.10
N ARG A 84 10.01 2.80 0.17
CA ARG A 84 11.28 2.49 -0.49
C ARG A 84 11.14 2.37 -2.01
N GLN A 85 10.05 1.77 -2.49
CA GLN A 85 9.83 1.60 -3.92
C GLN A 85 9.40 2.90 -4.61
N LEU A 86 8.58 3.72 -3.96
CA LEU A 86 8.17 5.00 -4.51
C LEU A 86 9.34 5.99 -4.59
N VAL A 87 10.26 5.99 -3.62
CA VAL A 87 11.50 6.79 -3.71
C VAL A 87 12.32 6.38 -4.93
N LYS A 88 12.55 5.08 -5.14
CA LYS A 88 13.27 4.56 -6.31
C LYS A 88 12.60 4.91 -7.64
N LEU A 89 11.27 4.93 -7.67
CA LEU A 89 10.51 5.32 -8.86
C LEU A 89 10.74 6.81 -9.18
N LYS A 90 10.64 7.69 -8.17
CA LYS A 90 10.91 9.12 -8.34
C LYS A 90 12.36 9.39 -8.78
N GLU A 91 13.34 8.72 -8.18
CA GLU A 91 14.75 8.86 -8.56
C GLU A 91 14.96 8.50 -10.03
N LYS A 92 14.40 7.38 -10.50
CA LYS A 92 14.47 6.97 -11.92
C LYS A 92 13.75 7.91 -12.87
N GLU A 93 12.67 8.55 -12.43
CA GLU A 93 11.99 9.56 -13.24
C GLU A 93 12.86 10.81 -13.37
N GLN A 94 13.50 11.26 -12.30
CA GLN A 94 14.41 12.40 -12.33
C GLN A 94 15.66 12.14 -13.18
N GLU A 95 16.26 10.95 -13.11
CA GLU A 95 17.41 10.56 -13.95
C GLU A 95 17.11 10.59 -15.46
N LYS A 96 15.86 10.36 -15.87
CA LYS A 96 15.48 10.37 -17.31
C LYS A 96 15.43 11.78 -17.92
N PHE A 97 15.46 12.83 -17.11
CA PHE A 97 15.44 14.22 -17.58
C PHE A 97 16.84 14.86 -17.62
N PHE A 98 17.90 14.08 -17.36
CA PHE A 98 19.30 14.46 -17.58
C PHE A 98 19.92 13.60 -18.69
#